data_AF-A0A519IIE8-F1
#
_entry.id   AF-A0A519IIE8-F1
#
_cell.length_a   1.000
_cell.length_b   1.000
_cell.length_c   1.000
_cell.angle_alpha   90.00
_cell.angle_beta   90.00
_cell.angle_gamma   90.00
#
_symmetry.space_group_name_H-M   'P 1'
#
loop_
_entity.id
_entity.type
_entity.pdbx_description
1 polymer ?
#
loop_
_entity_poly.entity_id
_entity_poly.type
_entity_poly.pdbx_seq_one_letter_code
_entity_poly.pdbx_strand_id
1 'polypeptide(L)'
;MLRFFLTFVALQLGLFGINMLSAVQQHVILPWTALLAKACVALVTLFDATAASSGKVLWNTATGFGVSIEPGCNGVEACIVLFAAVIAFPATWRHKLLGLAAGFVAVQGLNVVRVISLFYIGQWNTQVFNFAHEYLWQALIMLDVLVVWLLWVRAGAKVGQPPQPPSPPDEPPTPPVRPMQPQPAPLAPAQGLVSSSLDLSPPVRPSV
;
A
#
# COMPACT_ATOMS: atom_id res chain seq x y z
N MET A 1 -8.36 1.91 -13.11
CA MET A 1 -6.97 2.38 -13.26
C MET A 1 -6.86 3.79 -13.83
N LEU A 2 -7.47 4.10 -14.99
CA LEU A 2 -7.40 5.45 -15.58
C LEU A 2 -7.91 6.57 -14.67
N ARG A 3 -9.06 6.39 -14.01
CA ARG A 3 -9.61 7.38 -13.06
C ARG A 3 -8.64 7.70 -11.93
N PHE A 4 -8.08 6.67 -11.28
CA PHE A 4 -7.06 6.82 -10.24
C PHE A 4 -5.87 7.63 -10.76
N PHE A 5 -5.33 7.24 -11.92
CA PHE A 5 -4.16 7.90 -12.50
C PHE A 5 -4.42 9.37 -12.81
N LEU A 6 -5.55 9.70 -13.45
CA LEU A 6 -5.90 11.08 -13.76
C LEU A 6 -6.14 11.92 -12.50
N THR A 7 -6.83 11.37 -11.50
CA THR A 7 -7.04 12.06 -10.22
C THR A 7 -5.72 12.27 -9.49
N PHE A 8 -4.84 11.27 -9.46
CA PHE A 8 -3.51 11.38 -8.87
C PHE A 8 -2.69 12.48 -9.54
N VAL A 9 -2.58 12.47 -10.87
CA VAL A 9 -1.82 13.49 -11.62
C VAL A 9 -2.41 14.88 -11.42
N ALA A 10 -3.74 15.03 -11.46
CA ALA A 10 -4.39 16.32 -11.24
C ALA A 10 -4.13 16.86 -9.82
N LEU A 11 -4.23 16.01 -8.80
CA LEU A 11 -3.90 16.38 -7.42
C LEU A 11 -2.43 16.73 -7.27
N GLN A 12 -1.53 15.96 -7.90
CA GLN A 12 -0.09 16.18 -7.84
C GLN A 12 0.28 17.54 -8.43
N LEU A 13 -0.18 17.84 -9.64
CA LEU A 13 0.06 19.12 -10.33
C LEU A 13 -0.59 20.27 -9.58
N GLY A 14 -1.82 20.11 -9.09
CA GLY A 14 -2.52 21.12 -8.32
C GLY A 14 -1.82 21.46 -7.00
N LEU A 15 -1.50 20.45 -6.19
CA LEU A 15 -0.86 20.65 -4.90
C LEU A 15 0.58 21.17 -5.02
N PHE A 16 1.36 20.68 -5.99
CA PHE A 16 2.69 21.26 -6.26
C PHE A 16 2.59 22.70 -6.80
N GLY A 17 1.63 22.98 -7.69
CA GLY A 17 1.38 24.32 -8.19
C GLY A 17 1.02 25.29 -7.07
N ILE A 18 0.15 24.87 -6.14
CA ILE A 18 -0.19 25.63 -4.94
C ILE A 18 1.04 25.80 -4.04
N ASN A 19 1.84 24.76 -3.83
CA ASN A 19 3.08 24.83 -3.05
C ASN A 19 4.07 25.86 -3.62
N MET A 20 4.11 26.04 -4.94
CA MET A 20 4.98 27.03 -5.61
C MET A 20 4.50 28.48 -5.47
N LEU A 21 3.28 28.73 -5.00
CA LEU A 21 2.79 30.10 -4.82
C LEU A 21 3.57 30.82 -3.72
N SER A 22 4.02 32.04 -3.99
CA SER A 22 4.79 32.85 -3.03
C SER A 22 4.06 33.04 -1.70
N ALA A 23 2.74 33.28 -1.75
CA ALA A 23 1.92 33.41 -0.54
C ALA A 23 1.93 32.13 0.31
N VAL A 24 1.85 30.95 -0.32
CA VAL A 24 1.89 29.66 0.37
C VAL A 24 3.28 29.40 0.95
N GLN A 25 4.32 29.71 0.19
CA GLN A 25 5.70 29.64 0.69
C GLN A 25 5.89 30.48 1.95
N GLN A 26 5.45 31.75 1.94
CA GLN A 26 5.65 32.68 3.05
C GLN A 26 4.79 32.40 4.27
N HIS A 27 3.53 31.99 4.09
CA HIS A 27 2.57 31.89 5.20
C HIS A 27 2.36 30.46 5.70
N VAL A 28 2.73 29.44 4.93
CA VAL A 28 2.54 28.04 5.28
C VAL A 28 3.88 27.31 5.37
N ILE A 29 4.67 27.35 4.30
CA ILE A 29 5.88 26.52 4.18
C ILE A 29 7.00 27.02 5.08
N LEU A 30 7.32 28.31 5.05
CA LEU A 30 8.38 28.88 5.89
C LEU A 30 8.04 28.78 7.39
N PRO A 31 6.82 29.10 7.87
CA PRO A 31 6.44 28.87 9.26
C PRO A 31 6.49 27.39 9.66
N TRP A 32 6.03 26.48 8.79
CA TRP A 32 6.15 25.03 9.00
C TRP A 32 7.61 24.60 9.13
N THR A 33 8.47 25.13 8.25
CA THR A 33 9.90 24.84 8.23
C THR A 33 10.59 25.36 9.51
N ALA A 34 10.19 26.54 10.00
CA ALA A 34 10.67 27.07 11.26
C ALA A 34 10.19 26.24 12.46
N LEU A 35 8.97 25.71 12.43
CA LEU A 35 8.46 24.80 13.46
C LEU A 35 9.26 23.48 13.47
N LEU A 36 9.51 22.92 12.29
CA LEU A 36 10.36 21.75 12.12
C LEU A 36 11.76 21.99 12.69
N ALA A 37 12.37 23.15 12.40
CA ALA A 37 13.68 23.51 12.93
C ALA A 37 13.68 23.54 14.46
N LYS A 38 12.67 24.17 15.07
CA LYS A 38 12.50 24.19 16.53
C LYS A 38 12.31 22.78 17.11
N ALA A 39 11.53 21.93 16.45
CA ALA A 39 11.32 20.54 16.89
C ALA A 39 12.62 19.73 16.83
N CYS A 40 13.42 19.88 15.77
CA CYS A 40 14.73 19.24 15.66
C CYS A 40 15.66 19.70 16.78
N VAL A 41 15.74 21.00 17.05
CA VAL A 41 16.54 21.53 18.15
C VAL A 41 16.07 21.01 19.49
N ALA A 42 14.76 21.02 19.76
CA ALA A 42 14.23 20.49 21.02
C ALA A 42 14.66 19.03 21.27
N LEU A 43 14.68 18.20 20.22
CA LEU A 43 15.16 16.82 20.30
C LEU A 43 16.68 16.74 20.48
N VAL A 44 17.44 17.53 19.74
CA VAL A 44 18.91 17.55 19.82
C VAL A 44 19.39 18.04 21.18
N THR A 45 18.74 19.06 21.75
CA THR A 45 19.10 19.63 23.06
C THR A 45 18.93 18.65 24.23
N LEU A 46 18.27 17.50 24.01
CA LEU A 46 18.24 16.42 25.00
C LEU A 46 19.63 15.82 25.27
N PHE A 47 20.56 15.93 24.32
CA PHE A 47 21.92 15.38 24.43
C PHE A 47 23.03 16.33 23.93
N ASP A 48 22.70 17.41 23.23
CA ASP A 48 23.65 18.41 22.75
C ASP A 48 23.09 19.83 22.98
N ALA A 49 23.54 20.47 24.06
CA ALA A 49 23.12 21.81 24.46
C ALA A 49 23.62 22.93 23.52
N THR A 50 24.49 22.62 22.57
CA THR A 50 25.04 23.61 21.63
C THR A 50 24.12 23.87 20.43
N ALA A 51 23.11 23.03 20.23
CA ALA A 51 22.13 23.22 19.15
C ALA A 51 21.14 24.33 19.47
N ALA A 52 20.96 25.24 18.52
CA ALA A 52 19.95 26.29 18.54
C ALA A 52 19.23 26.36 17.19
N SER A 53 18.13 27.13 17.11
CA SER A 53 17.44 27.46 15.84
C SER A 53 17.12 28.94 15.75
N SER A 54 17.24 29.53 14.55
CA SER A 54 16.76 30.88 14.24
C SER A 54 15.93 30.82 12.95
N GLY A 55 14.61 30.96 13.09
CA GLY A 55 13.69 30.72 11.98
C GLY A 55 13.83 29.29 11.44
N LYS A 56 14.19 29.17 10.15
CA LYS A 56 14.42 27.90 9.44
C LYS A 56 15.86 27.38 9.53
N VAL A 57 16.74 28.08 10.23
CA VAL A 57 18.18 27.75 10.32
C VAL A 57 18.45 27.03 11.64
N LEU A 58 19.12 25.88 11.57
CA LEU A 58 19.74 25.20 12.71
C LEU A 58 21.19 25.63 12.79
N TRP A 59 21.69 25.86 13.99
CA TRP A 59 23.02 26.43 14.23
C TRP A 59 23.61 25.83 15.49
N ASN A 60 24.91 25.55 15.44
CA ASN A 60 25.70 25.13 16.57
C ASN A 60 26.37 26.37 17.18
N THR A 61 26.07 26.67 18.45
CA THR A 61 26.60 27.85 19.15
C THR A 61 28.08 27.74 19.52
N ALA A 62 28.63 26.53 19.59
CA ALA A 62 30.05 26.30 19.88
C ALA A 62 30.94 26.38 18.64
N THR A 63 30.48 25.85 17.50
CA THR A 63 31.28 25.82 16.25
C THR A 63 30.94 26.95 15.28
N GLY A 64 29.79 27.61 15.45
CA GLY A 64 29.28 28.63 14.52
C GLY A 64 28.73 28.07 13.21
N PHE A 65 28.70 26.74 13.05
CA PHE A 65 28.15 26.08 11.86
C PHE A 65 26.62 26.19 11.82
N GLY A 66 26.06 26.42 10.64
CA GLY A 66 24.61 26.50 10.45
C GLY A 66 24.13 25.84 9.17
N VAL A 67 22.94 25.25 9.24
CA VAL A 67 22.22 24.64 8.12
C VAL A 67 20.84 25.27 8.01
N SER A 68 20.55 25.83 6.85
CA SER A 68 19.22 26.36 6.51
C SER A 68 18.36 25.24 5.94
N ILE A 69 17.18 25.01 6.53
CA ILE A 69 16.17 24.11 5.95
C ILE A 69 15.42 24.91 4.87
N GLU A 70 15.60 24.53 3.61
CA GLU A 70 14.92 25.13 2.46
C GLU A 70 13.67 24.34 2.02
N PRO A 71 12.76 24.95 1.25
CA PRO A 71 11.71 24.22 0.54
C PRO A 71 12.31 23.03 -0.25
N GLY A 72 11.65 21.87 -0.22
CA GLY A 72 12.20 20.60 -0.71
C GLY A 72 12.80 19.71 0.38
N CYS A 73 13.23 20.27 1.51
CA CYS A 73 13.90 19.52 2.58
C CYS A 73 13.12 19.55 3.91
N ASN A 74 11.91 20.13 3.91
CA ASN A 74 10.99 20.24 5.05
C ASN A 74 9.91 19.13 5.09
N GLY A 75 9.96 18.17 4.15
CA GLY A 75 9.07 17.01 4.10
C GLY A 75 7.70 17.26 3.48
N VAL A 76 7.37 18.50 3.08
CA VAL A 76 6.05 18.84 2.53
C VAL A 76 5.83 18.21 1.17
N GLU A 77 6.83 18.19 0.30
CA GLU A 77 6.74 17.62 -1.04
C GLU A 77 6.46 16.11 -1.01
N ALA A 78 7.12 15.40 -0.10
CA ALA A 78 6.86 13.98 0.15
C ALA A 78 5.44 13.75 0.69
N CYS A 79 4.96 14.60 1.59
CA CYS A 79 3.58 14.56 2.08
C CYS A 79 2.57 14.82 0.94
N ILE A 80 2.84 15.76 0.04
CA ILE A 80 1.98 16.04 -1.12
C ILE A 80 1.83 14.79 -1.99
N VAL A 81 2.94 14.11 -2.32
CA VAL A 81 2.92 12.86 -3.11
C VAL A 81 2.09 11.78 -2.40
N LEU A 82 2.33 11.56 -1.12
CA LEU A 82 1.61 10.56 -0.34
C LEU A 82 0.11 10.88 -0.25
N PHE A 83 -0.23 12.14 0.00
CA PHE A 83 -1.61 12.59 0.13
C PHE A 83 -2.36 12.47 -1.19
N ALA A 84 -1.74 12.87 -2.30
CA ALA A 84 -2.30 12.67 -3.63
C ALA A 84 -2.58 11.18 -3.90
N ALA A 85 -1.64 10.29 -3.55
CA ALA A 85 -1.80 8.84 -3.73
C ALA A 85 -2.95 8.27 -2.88
N VAL A 86 -3.04 8.65 -1.60
CA VAL A 86 -4.10 8.19 -0.68
C VAL A 86 -5.47 8.72 -1.08
N ILE A 87 -5.57 9.99 -1.48
CA ILE A 87 -6.83 10.61 -1.90
C ILE A 87 -7.31 10.02 -3.23
N ALA A 88 -6.42 9.81 -4.19
CA ALA A 88 -6.76 9.21 -5.48
C ALA A 88 -7.21 7.73 -5.33
N PHE A 89 -6.70 7.02 -4.34
CA PHE A 89 -7.02 5.60 -4.13
C PHE A 89 -8.51 5.41 -3.74
N PRO A 90 -9.24 4.44 -4.34
CA PRO A 90 -10.64 4.19 -4.02
C PRO A 90 -10.78 3.44 -2.68
N ALA A 91 -10.72 4.16 -1.58
CA ALA A 91 -10.96 3.65 -0.22
C ALA A 91 -12.01 4.48 0.53
N THR A 92 -12.54 3.94 1.63
CA THR A 92 -13.45 4.68 2.52
C THR A 92 -12.73 5.88 3.14
N TRP A 93 -13.47 6.96 3.40
CA TRP A 93 -12.90 8.20 3.98
C TRP A 93 -12.21 7.97 5.33
N ARG A 94 -12.73 7.05 6.16
CA ARG A 94 -12.09 6.68 7.43
C ARG A 94 -10.69 6.09 7.21
N HIS A 95 -10.56 5.17 6.25
CA HIS A 95 -9.26 4.57 5.89
C HIS A 95 -8.31 5.60 5.28
N LYS A 96 -8.82 6.53 4.46
CA LYS A 96 -8.04 7.65 3.91
C LYS A 96 -7.51 8.56 5.02
N LEU A 97 -8.35 9.01 5.94
CA LEU A 97 -7.92 9.90 7.03
C LEU A 97 -6.85 9.25 7.91
N LEU A 98 -6.99 7.95 8.20
CA LEU A 98 -5.95 7.21 8.92
C LEU A 98 -4.64 7.15 8.13
N GLY A 99 -4.71 6.91 6.82
CA GLY A 99 -3.55 6.91 5.92
C GLY A 99 -2.86 8.28 5.82
N LEU A 100 -3.64 9.35 5.72
CA LEU A 100 -3.13 10.72 5.71
C LEU A 100 -2.44 11.06 7.04
N ALA A 101 -3.07 10.76 8.17
CA ALA A 101 -2.51 11.05 9.48
C ALA A 101 -1.25 10.22 9.78
N ALA A 102 -1.34 8.89 9.62
CA ALA A 102 -0.20 8.00 9.86
C ALA A 102 0.95 8.29 8.88
N GLY A 103 0.62 8.56 7.62
CA GLY A 103 1.58 8.91 6.60
C GLY A 103 2.29 10.24 6.86
N PHE A 104 1.54 11.25 7.31
CA PHE A 104 2.13 12.53 7.72
C PHE A 104 3.12 12.35 8.87
N VAL A 105 2.75 11.60 9.90
CA VAL A 105 3.63 11.34 11.05
C VAL A 105 4.88 10.57 10.62
N ALA A 106 4.74 9.55 9.77
CA ALA A 106 5.88 8.76 9.28
C ALA A 106 6.87 9.63 8.49
N VAL A 107 6.37 10.37 7.49
CA VAL A 107 7.20 11.23 6.63
C VAL A 107 7.88 12.33 7.46
N GLN A 108 7.15 12.99 8.36
CA GLN A 108 7.73 14.05 9.18
C GLN A 108 8.71 13.52 10.23
N GLY A 109 8.43 12.36 10.82
CA GLY A 109 9.36 11.69 11.73
C GLY A 109 10.69 11.36 11.04
N LEU A 110 10.63 10.76 9.84
CA LEU A 110 11.84 10.48 9.07
C LEU A 110 12.54 11.76 8.61
N ASN A 111 11.79 12.81 8.27
CA ASN A 111 12.37 14.08 7.90
C ASN A 111 13.10 14.77 9.06
N VAL A 112 12.62 14.64 10.30
CA VAL A 112 13.34 15.11 11.50
C VAL A 112 14.68 14.37 11.63
N VAL A 113 14.68 13.04 11.49
CA VAL A 113 15.90 12.23 11.51
C VAL A 113 16.87 12.69 10.42
N ARG A 114 16.37 12.95 9.21
CA ARG A 114 17.13 13.49 8.09
C ARG A 114 17.81 14.81 8.43
N VAL A 115 17.06 15.79 8.93
CA VAL A 115 17.59 17.13 9.26
C VAL A 115 18.65 17.04 10.36
N ILE A 116 18.41 16.29 11.43
CA ILE A 116 19.38 16.12 12.52
C ILE A 116 20.64 15.42 12.02
N SER A 117 20.50 14.37 11.20
CA SER A 117 21.64 13.65 10.63
C SER A 117 22.50 14.58 9.75
N LEU A 118 21.85 15.36 8.88
CA LEU A 118 22.52 16.33 8.02
C LEU A 118 23.19 17.46 8.82
N PHE A 119 22.57 17.91 9.92
CA PHE A 119 23.16 18.90 10.81
C PHE A 119 24.52 18.42 11.38
N TYR A 120 24.64 17.15 11.76
CA TYR A 120 25.92 16.62 12.26
C TYR A 120 26.92 16.28 11.15
N ILE A 121 26.46 15.69 10.04
CA ILE A 121 27.34 15.41 8.89
C ILE A 121 27.94 16.71 8.35
N GLY A 122 27.14 17.76 8.26
CA GLY A 122 27.58 19.07 7.76
C GLY A 122 28.67 19.72 8.61
N GLN A 123 28.67 19.48 9.93
CA GLN A 123 29.73 19.96 10.82
C GLN A 123 31.07 19.26 10.59
N TRP A 124 31.05 18.02 10.10
CA TRP A 124 32.25 17.23 9.87
C TRP A 124 32.80 17.37 8.44
N ASN A 125 31.93 17.28 7.43
CA ASN A 125 32.37 17.31 6.03
C ASN A 125 31.24 17.72 5.06
N THR A 126 31.43 18.86 4.39
CA THR A 126 30.47 19.40 3.41
C THR A 126 30.25 18.51 2.19
N GLN A 127 31.28 17.79 1.72
CA GLN A 127 31.15 16.90 0.56
C GLN A 127 30.26 15.70 0.87
N VAL A 128 30.41 15.10 2.05
CA VAL A 128 29.54 14.02 2.53
C VAL A 128 28.13 14.54 2.79
N PHE A 129 28.01 15.76 3.33
CA PHE A 129 26.72 16.43 3.48
C PHE A 129 25.99 16.55 2.13
N ASN A 130 26.65 17.06 1.09
CA ASN A 130 26.03 17.24 -0.24
C ASN A 130 25.57 15.89 -0.82
N PHE A 131 26.41 14.86 -0.73
CA PHE A 131 26.03 13.51 -1.16
C PHE A 131 24.83 12.97 -0.38
N ALA A 132 24.86 13.09 0.95
CA ALA A 132 23.79 12.61 1.81
C ALA A 132 22.48 13.37 1.57
N HIS A 133 22.57 14.69 1.40
CA HIS A 133 21.45 15.60 1.19
C HIS A 133 20.76 15.37 -0.15
N GLU A 134 21.53 15.27 -1.23
CA GLU A 134 21.02 15.22 -2.60
C GLU A 134 20.60 13.80 -3.03
N TYR A 135 21.30 12.76 -2.58
CA TYR A 135 21.11 11.39 -3.06
C TYR A 135 20.59 10.45 -1.99
N LEU A 136 21.31 10.27 -0.89
CA LEU A 136 21.00 9.25 0.12
C LEU A 136 19.62 9.50 0.73
N TRP A 137 19.43 10.67 1.32
CA TRP A 137 18.18 11.00 1.98
C TRP A 137 17.03 11.15 1.00
N GLN A 138 17.29 11.62 -0.21
CA GLN A 138 16.27 11.70 -1.26
C GLN A 138 15.74 10.31 -1.63
N ALA A 139 16.63 9.33 -1.81
CA ALA A 139 16.25 7.95 -2.07
C ALA A 139 15.49 7.33 -0.88
N LEU A 140 15.95 7.58 0.35
CA LEU A 140 15.31 7.06 1.56
C LEU A 140 13.89 7.60 1.78
N ILE A 141 13.66 8.91 1.57
CA ILE A 141 12.32 9.51 1.69
C ILE A 141 11.39 8.97 0.60
N MET A 142 11.86 8.80 -0.64
CA MET A 142 11.06 8.18 -1.70
C MET A 142 10.67 6.74 -1.36
N LEU A 143 11.62 5.96 -0.83
CA LEU A 143 11.37 4.59 -0.38
C LEU A 143 10.36 4.57 0.77
N ASP A 144 10.49 5.46 1.75
CA ASP A 144 9.56 5.57 2.89
C ASP A 144 8.13 5.84 2.43
N VAL A 145 7.92 6.83 1.56
CA VAL A 145 6.60 7.13 0.99
C VAL A 145 5.99 5.89 0.32
N LEU A 146 6.78 5.13 -0.44
CA LEU A 146 6.33 3.89 -1.06
C LEU A 146 5.97 2.83 -0.02
N VAL A 147 6.81 2.62 0.99
CA VAL A 147 6.58 1.64 2.06
C VAL A 147 5.32 1.98 2.85
N VAL A 148 5.19 3.21 3.31
CA VAL A 148 4.02 3.72 4.04
C VAL A 148 2.76 3.53 3.21
N TRP A 149 2.80 3.87 1.92
CA TRP A 149 1.67 3.68 1.02
C TRP A 149 1.31 2.19 0.88
N LEU A 150 2.29 1.30 0.66
CA LEU A 150 2.05 -0.14 0.52
C LEU A 150 1.47 -0.76 1.81
N LEU A 151 2.00 -0.39 2.97
CA LEU A 151 1.48 -0.83 4.27
C LEU A 151 0.05 -0.37 4.48
N TRP A 152 -0.26 0.88 4.11
CA TRP A 152 -1.61 1.43 4.20
C TRP A 152 -2.60 0.74 3.25
N VAL A 153 -2.23 0.48 1.99
CA VAL A 153 -3.06 -0.26 1.03
C VAL A 153 -3.32 -1.68 1.56
N ARG A 154 -2.28 -2.37 2.05
CA ARG A 154 -2.40 -3.71 2.63
C ARG A 154 -3.29 -3.75 3.86
N ALA A 155 -3.24 -2.74 4.72
CA ALA A 155 -4.13 -2.63 5.87
C ALA A 155 -5.60 -2.48 5.42
N GLY A 156 -5.85 -1.71 4.37
CA GLY A 156 -7.21 -1.54 3.81
C GLY A 156 -7.77 -2.82 3.20
N ALA A 157 -6.94 -3.63 2.53
CA ALA A 157 -7.37 -4.90 1.94
C ALA A 157 -7.87 -5.91 2.99
N LYS A 158 -7.24 -5.96 4.17
CA LYS A 158 -7.64 -6.86 5.25
C LYS A 158 -8.99 -6.53 5.87
N VAL A 159 -9.37 -5.24 5.90
CA VAL A 159 -10.63 -4.78 6.52
C VAL A 159 -11.85 -5.08 5.63
N GLY A 160 -11.65 -5.26 4.32
CA GLY A 160 -12.73 -5.59 3.38
C GLY A 160 -13.05 -7.08 3.25
N GLN A 161 -12.33 -7.96 3.96
CA GLN A 161 -12.55 -9.40 3.86
C GLN A 161 -13.67 -9.83 4.83
N PRO A 162 -14.81 -10.34 4.35
CA PRO A 162 -15.84 -10.86 5.24
C PRO A 162 -15.28 -12.00 6.10
N PRO A 163 -15.80 -12.23 7.32
CA PRO A 163 -15.36 -13.33 8.17
C PRO A 163 -15.34 -14.61 7.34
N GLN A 164 -14.20 -15.30 7.29
CA GLN A 164 -14.17 -16.62 6.66
C GLN A 164 -15.23 -17.46 7.38
N PRO A 165 -16.21 -18.03 6.65
CA PRO A 165 -17.14 -18.95 7.27
C PRO A 165 -16.33 -20.06 7.94
N PRO A 166 -16.76 -20.53 9.13
CA PRO A 166 -16.04 -21.57 9.85
C PRO A 166 -15.78 -22.74 8.90
N SER A 167 -14.57 -23.30 8.95
CA SER A 167 -14.23 -24.53 8.25
C SER A 167 -15.36 -25.53 8.44
N PRO A 168 -15.87 -26.18 7.39
CA PRO A 168 -16.84 -27.25 7.57
C PRO A 168 -16.28 -28.24 8.60
N PRO A 169 -17.10 -28.74 9.55
CA PRO A 169 -16.66 -29.82 10.43
C PRO A 169 -16.13 -30.94 9.55
N ASP A 170 -14.97 -31.51 9.92
CA ASP A 170 -14.28 -32.59 9.20
C ASP A 170 -15.27 -33.45 8.43
N GLU A 171 -15.26 -33.30 7.10
CA GLU A 171 -16.12 -34.09 6.22
C GLU A 171 -15.82 -35.56 6.54
N PRO A 172 -16.82 -36.38 6.92
CA PRO A 172 -16.58 -37.76 7.26
C PRO A 172 -15.84 -38.44 6.10
N PRO A 173 -14.86 -39.32 6.39
CA PRO A 173 -14.00 -39.88 5.35
C PRO A 173 -14.87 -40.47 4.24
N THR A 174 -14.54 -40.08 3.00
CA THR A 174 -15.25 -40.50 1.80
C THR A 174 -15.39 -42.03 1.77
N PRO A 175 -16.60 -42.59 1.61
CA PRO A 175 -16.76 -44.03 1.57
C PRO A 175 -15.95 -44.61 0.39
N PRO A 176 -15.36 -45.81 0.55
CA PRO A 176 -14.47 -46.37 -0.46
C PRO A 176 -15.20 -46.52 -1.79
N VAL A 177 -14.59 -46.00 -2.85
CA VAL A 177 -15.10 -46.10 -4.23
C VAL A 177 -15.24 -47.58 -4.58
N ARG A 178 -16.49 -48.02 -4.82
CA ARG A 178 -16.77 -49.39 -5.24
C ARG A 178 -16.19 -49.60 -6.65
N PRO A 179 -15.41 -50.66 -6.93
CA PRO A 179 -14.82 -50.88 -8.24
C PRO A 179 -15.90 -51.00 -9.31
N MET A 180 -15.75 -50.23 -10.40
CA MET A 180 -16.64 -50.28 -11.56
C MET A 180 -16.46 -51.63 -12.26
N GLN A 181 -17.53 -52.41 -12.38
CA GLN A 181 -17.48 -53.67 -13.13
C GLN A 181 -17.39 -53.38 -14.64
N PRO A 182 -16.59 -54.14 -15.42
CA PRO A 182 -16.46 -53.93 -16.85
C PRO A 182 -17.76 -54.27 -17.59
N GLN A 183 -18.18 -53.38 -18.49
CA GLN A 183 -19.35 -53.59 -19.34
C GLN A 183 -18.97 -54.52 -20.53
N PRO A 184 -19.78 -55.51 -20.91
CA PRO A 184 -19.44 -56.42 -22.01
C PRO A 184 -19.54 -55.72 -23.38
N ALA A 185 -18.64 -56.07 -24.30
CA ALA A 185 -18.54 -55.52 -25.65
C ALA A 185 -19.74 -55.88 -26.56
N PRO A 186 -20.03 -55.09 -27.62
CA PRO A 186 -21.18 -55.33 -28.49
C PRO A 186 -20.93 -56.49 -29.46
N LEU A 187 -21.91 -57.40 -29.60
CA LEU A 187 -21.89 -58.55 -30.52
C LEU A 187 -22.36 -58.14 -31.94
N ALA A 188 -21.66 -58.67 -32.95
CA ALA A 188 -21.89 -58.49 -34.39
C ALA A 188 -23.06 -59.37 -34.93
N PRO A 189 -23.53 -59.18 -36.19
CA PRO A 189 -24.94 -59.34 -36.57
C PRO A 189 -25.40 -60.78 -36.89
N ALA A 190 -26.72 -60.96 -36.77
CA ALA A 190 -27.46 -62.21 -36.82
C ALA A 190 -27.40 -62.97 -38.16
N GLN A 191 -27.12 -64.28 -38.07
CA GLN A 191 -27.48 -65.28 -39.08
C GLN A 191 -28.53 -66.21 -38.46
N GLY A 192 -29.62 -66.41 -39.20
CA GLY A 192 -30.85 -67.03 -38.69
C GLY A 192 -30.93 -68.55 -38.80
N LEU A 193 -32.17 -69.00 -38.54
CA LEU A 193 -32.77 -70.33 -38.66
C LEU A 193 -32.48 -71.27 -37.47
N VAL A 194 -33.42 -72.05 -36.89
CA VAL A 194 -34.87 -72.29 -36.95
C VAL A 194 -35.17 -72.99 -35.62
N SER A 195 -36.30 -72.70 -34.95
CA SER A 195 -36.84 -73.64 -33.96
C SER A 195 -38.28 -73.99 -34.34
N SER A 196 -38.43 -75.20 -34.84
CA SER A 196 -39.67 -75.88 -35.17
C SER A 196 -40.24 -76.57 -33.93
N SER A 197 -41.37 -76.10 -33.39
CA SER A 197 -42.39 -76.97 -32.77
C SER A 197 -43.54 -76.19 -32.11
N LEU A 198 -44.75 -76.56 -32.53
CA LEU A 198 -45.98 -76.77 -31.75
C LEU A 198 -46.77 -75.57 -31.18
N ASP A 199 -47.70 -75.11 -32.03
CA ASP A 199 -49.16 -75.00 -31.81
C ASP A 199 -49.70 -75.01 -30.36
N LEU A 200 -50.37 -73.92 -29.98
CA LEU A 200 -51.43 -73.87 -28.97
C LEU A 200 -52.45 -72.79 -29.37
N SER A 201 -53.38 -73.16 -30.25
CA SER A 201 -54.58 -72.36 -30.58
C SER A 201 -55.37 -71.94 -29.32
N PRO A 202 -56.00 -70.74 -29.31
CA PRO A 202 -56.74 -70.24 -28.15
C PRO A 202 -58.14 -70.88 -28.01
N PRO A 203 -58.70 -71.01 -26.79
CA PRO A 203 -60.05 -71.53 -26.61
C PRO A 203 -61.10 -70.50 -27.05
N VAL A 204 -61.98 -70.94 -27.95
CA VAL A 204 -63.20 -70.24 -28.39
C VAL A 204 -64.22 -70.22 -27.24
N ARG A 205 -64.76 -69.04 -26.91
CA ARG A 205 -65.96 -68.94 -26.03
C ARG A 205 -67.23 -68.96 -26.89
N PRO A 206 -68.26 -69.73 -26.53
CA PRO A 206 -69.55 -69.66 -27.21
C PRO A 206 -70.37 -68.47 -26.73
N SER A 207 -71.04 -67.86 -27.69
CA SER A 207 -72.02 -66.78 -27.60
C SER A 207 -73.41 -67.30 -27.25
N VAL A 208 -74.02 -66.77 -26.18
CA VAL A 208 -75.45 -66.40 -26.06
C VAL A 208 -75.54 -65.25 -25.06
#